data_AF-A0A0G1KVT8-F1
#
_entry.id   AF-A0A0G1KVT8-F1
#
_cell.length_a   1.000
_cell.length_b   1.000
_cell.length_c   1.000
_cell.angle_alpha   90.00
_cell.angle_beta   90.00
_cell.angle_gamma   90.00
#
_symmetry.space_group_name_H-M   'P 1'
#
loop_
_entity.id
_entity.type
_entity.pdbx_description
1 polymer ?
#
loop_
_entity_poly.entity_id
_entity_poly.type
_entity_poly.pdbx_seq_one_letter_code
_entity_poly.pdbx_strand_id
1 'polypeptide(L)'
;MTDLKYQKGDTIVISDFHLGTKNAKVEKLSHFLTMLLDNPPKRVIIAGDAFEFWSTNYKNIGAHEHQIVTKLARLSEAGTKIVYIPGNHDRAFRAFSKFTFGKIKIRSEYIIRNDHKKYLVLHGDEFDAFTRNHVIISILLDQLYILLVRASKFLRRFFGKKKSLSSKKHSHKYAEIVEGIRALALAYARSRKLDGVVMGHTHWPELVQNPDGLVYANAGDWLDSCSYVVVGEDVRLEYFK
;
A
#
# COMPACT_ATOMS: atom_id res chain seq x y z
N MET A 1 -18.55 20.37 -1.81
CA MET A 1 -17.27 19.71 -2.13
C MET A 1 -16.56 19.49 -0.81
N THR A 2 -16.13 18.26 -0.52
CA THR A 2 -15.40 17.94 0.72
C THR A 2 -13.95 18.36 0.53
N ASP A 3 -13.48 19.37 1.28
CA ASP A 3 -12.08 19.79 1.21
C ASP A 3 -11.15 18.65 1.66
N LEU A 4 -10.01 18.53 0.97
CA LEU A 4 -8.96 17.58 1.34
C LEU A 4 -8.25 18.05 2.61
N LYS A 5 -8.03 17.15 3.56
CA LYS A 5 -7.53 17.47 4.91
C LYS A 5 -6.00 17.35 5.02
N TYR A 6 -5.29 18.34 4.48
CA TYR A 6 -3.84 18.45 4.64
C TYR A 6 -3.38 19.90 4.70
N GLN A 7 -2.19 20.12 5.24
CA GLN A 7 -1.49 21.40 5.18
C GLN A 7 -0.48 21.39 4.04
N LYS A 8 -0.13 22.57 3.50
CA LYS A 8 0.83 22.70 2.39
C LYS A 8 2.17 22.01 2.64
N GLY A 9 2.61 21.94 3.90
CA GLY A 9 3.85 21.28 4.32
C GLY A 9 3.80 19.75 4.35
N ASP A 10 2.62 19.15 4.25
CA ASP A 10 2.41 17.72 4.43
C ASP A 10 2.90 16.89 3.23
N THR A 11 3.14 15.61 3.48
CA THR A 11 3.34 14.60 2.43
C THR A 11 2.10 13.75 2.31
N ILE A 12 1.57 13.62 1.09
CA ILE A 12 0.46 12.73 0.78
C ILE A 12 1.03 11.43 0.21
N VAL A 13 0.58 10.28 0.71
CA VAL A 13 0.92 8.96 0.21
C VAL A 13 -0.33 8.28 -0.35
N ILE A 14 -0.24 7.83 -1.59
CA ILE A 14 -1.28 7.12 -2.34
C ILE A 14 -0.67 5.88 -2.99
N SER A 15 -1.45 4.83 -3.23
CA SER A 15 -0.94 3.57 -3.79
C SER A 15 -2.03 2.80 -4.54
N ASP A 16 -1.64 1.73 -5.23
CA ASP A 16 -2.53 0.68 -5.74
C ASP A 16 -3.67 1.25 -6.62
N PHE A 17 -3.29 1.96 -7.68
CA PHE A 17 -4.24 2.50 -8.66
C PHE A 17 -4.71 1.43 -9.63
N HIS A 18 -3.81 0.52 -10.01
CA HIS A 18 -3.97 -0.49 -11.06
C HIS A 18 -4.58 0.07 -12.35
N LEU A 19 -4.03 1.19 -12.84
CA LEU A 19 -4.44 1.76 -14.13
C LEU A 19 -4.33 0.71 -15.24
N GLY A 20 -5.38 0.58 -16.06
CA GLY A 20 -5.52 -0.49 -17.05
C GLY A 20 -6.40 -1.68 -16.61
N THR A 21 -6.88 -1.68 -15.36
CA THR A 21 -7.94 -2.62 -14.91
C THR A 21 -9.33 -1.99 -14.98
N LYS A 22 -10.36 -2.83 -15.16
CA LYS A 22 -11.77 -2.38 -15.13
C LYS A 22 -12.23 -1.88 -13.76
N ASN A 23 -11.55 -2.29 -12.69
CA ASN A 23 -11.94 -1.93 -11.32
C ASN A 23 -11.26 -0.63 -10.86
N ALA A 24 -10.28 -0.11 -11.61
CA ALA A 24 -9.65 1.16 -11.30
C ALA A 24 -10.70 2.29 -11.32
N LYS A 25 -10.84 3.00 -10.21
CA LYS A 25 -11.72 4.17 -10.12
C LYS A 25 -11.01 5.41 -10.67
N VAL A 26 -10.66 5.36 -11.96
CA VAL A 26 -9.86 6.38 -12.66
C VAL A 26 -10.48 7.77 -12.52
N GLU A 27 -11.79 7.92 -12.70
CA GLU A 27 -12.47 9.21 -12.56
C GLU A 27 -12.36 9.79 -11.14
N LYS A 28 -12.44 8.93 -10.12
CA LYS A 28 -12.34 9.35 -8.73
C LYS A 28 -10.91 9.76 -8.36
N LEU A 29 -9.91 9.00 -8.81
CA LEU A 29 -8.50 9.39 -8.71
C LEU A 29 -8.22 10.69 -9.48
N SER A 30 -8.80 10.83 -10.67
CA SER A 30 -8.69 12.02 -11.52
C SER A 30 -9.24 13.25 -10.81
N HIS A 31 -10.40 13.15 -10.15
CA HIS A 31 -10.97 14.23 -9.34
C HIS A 31 -10.08 14.56 -8.13
N PHE A 32 -9.61 13.57 -7.39
CA PHE A 32 -8.68 13.78 -6.29
C PHE A 32 -7.42 14.55 -6.71
N LEU A 33 -6.80 14.16 -7.84
CA LEU A 33 -5.64 14.87 -8.38
C LEU A 33 -5.96 16.29 -8.84
N THR A 34 -7.17 16.55 -9.35
CA THR A 34 -7.63 17.92 -9.63
C THR A 34 -7.66 18.76 -8.35
N MET A 35 -8.24 18.22 -7.27
CA MET A 35 -8.28 18.94 -5.99
C MET A 35 -6.89 19.19 -5.41
N LEU A 36 -5.92 18.28 -5.63
CA LEU A 36 -4.52 18.54 -5.29
C LEU A 36 -3.90 19.64 -6.16
N LEU A 37 -4.28 19.76 -7.43
CA LEU A 37 -3.79 20.84 -8.30
C LEU A 37 -4.30 22.20 -7.85
N ASP A 38 -5.52 22.27 -7.29
CA ASP A 38 -6.09 23.51 -6.77
C ASP A 38 -5.34 24.02 -5.52
N ASN A 39 -4.75 23.12 -4.73
CA ASN A 39 -3.94 23.47 -3.55
C ASN A 39 -2.67 22.59 -3.43
N PRO A 40 -1.64 22.75 -4.29
CA PRO A 40 -0.53 21.79 -4.39
C PRO A 40 0.20 21.51 -3.06
N PRO A 41 0.29 20.23 -2.61
CA PRO A 41 1.02 19.87 -1.41
C PRO A 41 2.54 19.92 -1.64
N LYS A 42 3.32 19.89 -0.55
CA LYS A 42 4.80 19.82 -0.63
C LYS A 42 5.27 18.57 -1.37
N ARG A 43 4.63 17.43 -1.12
CA ARG A 43 5.04 16.14 -1.68
C ARG A 43 3.87 15.19 -1.87
N VAL A 44 3.89 14.46 -2.98
CA VAL A 44 3.09 13.26 -3.20
C VAL A 44 4.03 12.06 -3.36
N ILE A 45 3.76 10.97 -2.67
CA ILE A 45 4.44 9.69 -2.84
C ILE A 45 3.43 8.68 -3.36
N ILE A 46 3.77 8.04 -4.48
CA ILE A 46 3.01 6.95 -5.07
C ILE A 46 3.68 5.65 -4.63
N ALA A 47 3.10 4.94 -3.67
CA ALA A 47 3.65 3.74 -3.03
C ALA A 47 3.25 2.45 -3.75
N GLY A 48 3.56 2.40 -5.05
CA GLY A 48 3.47 1.21 -5.89
C GLY A 48 2.12 0.96 -6.53
N ASP A 49 2.14 0.00 -7.46
CA ASP A 49 1.00 -0.50 -8.23
C ASP A 49 0.15 0.62 -8.86
N ALA A 50 0.83 1.62 -9.41
CA ALA A 50 0.18 2.68 -10.17
C ALA A 50 -0.37 2.15 -11.50
N PHE A 51 0.30 1.16 -12.09
CA PHE A 51 -0.10 0.57 -13.36
C PHE A 51 -0.27 -0.94 -13.24
N GLU A 52 -1.25 -1.49 -13.96
CA GLU A 52 -1.41 -2.92 -14.10
C GLU A 52 -0.62 -3.46 -15.30
N PHE A 53 0.63 -3.84 -15.06
CA PHE A 53 1.48 -4.47 -16.09
C PHE A 53 1.69 -5.96 -15.88
N TRP A 54 1.21 -6.53 -14.77
CA TRP A 54 1.33 -7.95 -14.49
C TRP A 54 0.54 -8.80 -15.49
N SER A 55 -0.68 -8.35 -15.85
CA SER A 55 -1.58 -9.15 -16.69
C SER A 55 -1.33 -9.02 -18.21
N THR A 56 -0.18 -8.48 -18.65
CA THR A 56 0.15 -8.29 -20.08
C THR A 56 -0.80 -7.36 -20.85
N ASN A 57 -1.67 -6.61 -20.16
CA ASN A 57 -2.82 -5.92 -20.76
C ASN A 57 -2.61 -4.40 -20.87
N TYR A 58 -1.40 -3.98 -21.26
CA TYR A 58 -1.03 -2.57 -21.48
C TYR A 58 -1.93 -1.86 -22.51
N LYS A 59 -2.65 -2.62 -23.34
CA LYS A 59 -3.62 -2.13 -24.32
C LYS A 59 -4.80 -1.38 -23.70
N ASN A 60 -5.04 -1.52 -22.39
CA ASN A 60 -6.13 -0.86 -21.68
C ASN A 60 -5.75 0.49 -21.08
N ILE A 61 -4.50 0.95 -21.21
CA ILE A 61 -4.15 2.33 -20.85
C ILE A 61 -4.63 3.23 -21.98
N GLY A 62 -5.79 3.87 -21.75
CA GLY A 62 -6.43 4.76 -22.70
C GLY A 62 -6.34 6.22 -22.28
N ALA A 63 -7.22 7.04 -22.87
CA ALA A 63 -7.24 8.47 -22.63
C ALA A 63 -7.48 8.84 -21.15
N HIS A 64 -8.32 8.09 -20.42
CA HIS A 64 -8.63 8.36 -19.02
C HIS A 64 -7.43 8.10 -18.11
N GLU A 65 -6.68 7.02 -18.33
CA GLU A 65 -5.45 6.70 -17.60
C GLU A 65 -4.35 7.73 -17.91
N HIS A 66 -4.25 8.18 -19.17
CA HIS A 66 -3.32 9.25 -19.55
C HIS A 66 -3.60 10.56 -18.80
N GLN A 67 -4.85 10.86 -18.46
CA GLN A 67 -5.17 12.06 -17.67
C GLN A 67 -4.58 12.00 -16.26
N ILE A 68 -4.51 10.82 -15.63
CA ILE A 68 -3.86 10.67 -14.32
C ILE A 68 -2.37 11.02 -14.43
N VAL A 69 -1.68 10.45 -15.42
CA VAL A 69 -0.26 10.73 -15.67
C VAL A 69 -0.04 12.23 -15.94
N THR A 70 -0.93 12.84 -16.73
CA THR A 70 -0.88 14.27 -17.06
C THR A 70 -1.06 15.13 -15.82
N LYS A 71 -2.01 14.80 -14.94
CA LYS A 71 -2.25 15.53 -13.69
C LYS A 71 -1.09 15.39 -12.71
N LEU A 72 -0.47 14.21 -12.62
CA LEU A 72 0.76 14.02 -11.85
C LEU A 72 1.91 14.86 -12.40
N ALA A 73 2.10 14.91 -13.72
CA ALA A 73 3.09 15.78 -14.34
C ALA A 73 2.83 17.26 -14.00
N ARG A 74 1.58 17.73 -14.14
CA ARG A 74 1.16 19.10 -13.79
C ARG A 74 1.38 19.42 -12.31
N LEU A 75 1.12 18.49 -11.39
CA LEU A 75 1.43 18.67 -9.96
C LEU A 75 2.92 18.89 -9.76
N SER A 76 3.74 18.11 -10.47
CA SER A 76 5.19 18.22 -10.42
C SER A 76 5.70 19.55 -11.00
N GLU A 77 5.09 20.02 -12.10
CA GLU A 77 5.35 21.33 -12.70
C GLU A 77 4.99 22.46 -11.73
N ALA A 78 3.84 22.35 -11.05
CA ALA A 78 3.37 23.28 -10.02
C ALA A 78 4.23 23.28 -8.73
N GLY A 79 5.28 22.46 -8.66
CA GLY A 79 6.26 22.46 -7.57
C GLY A 79 6.08 21.34 -6.55
N THR A 80 5.07 20.48 -6.69
CA THR A 80 4.89 19.30 -5.84
C THR A 80 6.03 18.32 -6.07
N LYS A 81 6.75 17.91 -5.03
CA LYS A 81 7.76 16.86 -5.15
C LYS A 81 7.04 15.52 -5.31
N ILE A 82 7.28 14.82 -6.41
CA ILE A 82 6.69 13.49 -6.62
C ILE A 82 7.77 12.43 -6.47
N VAL A 83 7.48 11.43 -5.63
CA VAL A 83 8.29 10.22 -5.51
C VAL A 83 7.41 9.04 -5.92
N TYR A 84 7.88 8.25 -6.88
CA TYR A 84 7.23 7.03 -7.29
C TYR A 84 8.04 5.84 -6.80
N ILE A 85 7.41 4.97 -6.03
CA ILE A 85 7.98 3.72 -5.56
C ILE A 85 7.30 2.61 -6.35
N PRO A 86 7.98 1.89 -7.24
CA PRO A 86 7.36 0.81 -7.99
C PRO A 86 6.94 -0.35 -7.08
N GLY A 87 5.79 -0.95 -7.37
CA GLY A 87 5.27 -2.13 -6.70
C GLY A 87 5.57 -3.44 -7.42
N ASN A 88 4.75 -4.46 -7.20
CA ASN A 88 4.90 -5.76 -7.85
C ASN A 88 4.20 -5.82 -9.21
N HIS A 89 3.10 -5.08 -9.42
CA HIS A 89 2.37 -5.05 -10.69
C HIS A 89 3.07 -4.25 -11.77
N ASP A 90 3.93 -3.30 -11.38
CA ASP A 90 4.68 -2.41 -12.26
C ASP A 90 6.20 -2.54 -12.05
N ARG A 91 6.63 -3.75 -11.65
CA ARG A 91 8.02 -4.14 -11.33
C ARG A 91 9.06 -3.71 -12.37
N ALA A 92 8.70 -3.60 -13.65
CA ALA A 92 9.60 -3.09 -14.69
C ALA A 92 10.21 -1.72 -14.33
N PHE A 93 9.48 -0.88 -13.59
CA PHE A 93 9.99 0.41 -13.14
C PHE A 93 11.08 0.33 -12.06
N ARG A 94 11.25 -0.81 -11.38
CA ARG A 94 12.31 -0.98 -10.37
C ARG A 94 13.71 -0.84 -10.96
N ALA A 95 13.89 -1.21 -12.23
CA ALA A 95 15.14 -0.99 -12.96
C ALA A 95 15.51 0.51 -13.04
N PHE A 96 14.50 1.39 -12.94
CA PHE A 96 14.67 2.84 -12.99
C PHE A 96 14.70 3.51 -11.61
N SER A 97 14.84 2.75 -10.51
CA SER A 97 14.84 3.26 -9.11
C SER A 97 15.95 4.27 -8.76
N LYS A 98 16.90 4.51 -9.67
CA LYS A 98 17.92 5.57 -9.54
C LYS A 98 17.65 6.79 -10.42
N PHE A 99 16.64 6.73 -11.27
CA PHE A 99 16.34 7.75 -12.27
C PHE A 99 15.36 8.80 -11.74
N THR A 100 15.33 9.92 -12.45
CA THR A 100 14.35 10.99 -12.26
C THR A 100 13.80 11.33 -13.64
N PHE A 101 12.49 11.19 -13.83
CA PHE A 101 11.80 11.53 -15.07
C PHE A 101 11.16 12.92 -14.90
N GLY A 102 11.73 13.93 -15.55
CA GLY A 102 11.40 15.32 -15.26
C GLY A 102 11.69 15.65 -13.79
N LYS A 103 10.64 15.95 -13.02
CA LYS A 103 10.71 16.22 -11.56
C LYS A 103 10.22 15.04 -10.70
N ILE A 104 9.84 13.92 -11.31
CA ILE A 104 9.35 12.71 -10.64
C ILE A 104 10.53 11.78 -10.34
N LYS A 105 10.76 11.49 -9.06
CA LYS A 105 11.84 10.60 -8.61
C LYS A 105 11.34 9.18 -8.49
N ILE A 106 11.91 8.23 -9.22
CA ILE A 106 11.61 6.80 -9.00
C ILE A 106 12.57 6.27 -7.95
N ARG A 107 12.09 5.64 -6.88
CA ARG A 107 12.92 5.12 -5.78
C ARG A 107 12.42 3.75 -5.35
N SER A 108 13.27 2.93 -4.74
CA SER A 108 12.84 1.66 -4.13
C SER A 108 12.11 1.87 -2.80
N GLU A 109 12.45 2.94 -2.09
CA GLU A 109 11.85 3.36 -0.83
C GLU A 109 12.10 4.87 -0.64
N TYR A 110 11.39 5.47 0.31
CA TYR A 110 11.58 6.87 0.68
C TYR A 110 11.48 7.06 2.19
N ILE A 111 12.31 7.92 2.78
CA ILE A 111 12.18 8.30 4.19
C ILE A 111 11.66 9.73 4.26
N ILE A 112 10.43 9.88 4.73
CA ILE A 112 9.87 11.18 5.12
C ILE A 112 10.56 11.60 6.41
N ARG A 113 11.08 12.83 6.44
CA ARG A 113 11.67 13.45 7.64
C ARG A 113 10.85 14.69 7.98
N ASN A 114 10.20 14.66 9.13
CA ASN A 114 9.45 15.78 9.71
C ASN A 114 10.08 16.05 11.06
N ASP A 115 10.83 17.15 11.19
CA ASP A 115 11.59 17.55 12.39
C ASP A 115 12.22 16.38 13.16
N HIS A 116 11.52 15.84 14.16
CA HIS A 116 11.99 14.77 15.03
C HIS A 116 11.56 13.35 14.64
N LYS A 117 10.62 13.17 13.71
CA LYS A 117 10.09 11.87 13.30
C LYS A 117 10.50 11.50 11.87
N LYS A 118 10.71 10.20 11.65
CA LYS A 118 11.11 9.60 10.37
C LYS A 118 10.21 8.43 10.03
N TYR A 119 9.53 8.52 8.89
CA TYR A 119 8.64 7.47 8.41
C TYR A 119 9.19 6.86 7.14
N LEU A 120 9.29 5.53 7.12
CA LEU A 120 9.61 4.77 5.91
C LEU A 120 8.39 4.71 5.00
N VAL A 121 8.60 4.88 3.70
CA VAL A 121 7.59 4.62 2.68
C VAL A 121 8.16 3.62 1.68
N LEU A 122 7.42 2.55 1.43
CA LEU A 122 7.72 1.50 0.47
C LEU A 122 6.41 0.90 -0.05
N HIS A 123 6.46 0.00 -1.04
CA HIS A 123 5.23 -0.61 -1.56
C HIS A 123 4.67 -1.67 -0.60
N GLY A 124 5.47 -2.68 -0.20
CA GLY A 124 5.09 -3.67 0.80
C GLY A 124 5.17 -5.12 0.33
N ASP A 125 5.27 -5.35 -0.98
CA ASP A 125 5.44 -6.69 -1.57
C ASP A 125 6.76 -7.36 -1.13
N GLU A 126 7.72 -6.57 -0.64
CA GLU A 126 8.96 -7.10 -0.06
C GLU A 126 8.67 -8.02 1.14
N PHE A 127 7.67 -7.70 1.95
CA PHE A 127 7.30 -8.50 3.12
C PHE A 127 6.56 -9.78 2.76
N ASP A 128 6.05 -9.86 1.53
CA ASP A 128 5.30 -10.97 0.99
C ASP A 128 6.19 -12.21 0.75
N ALA A 129 7.48 -11.98 0.42
CA ALA A 129 8.48 -13.03 0.33
C ALA A 129 8.89 -13.57 1.72
N PHE A 130 8.95 -12.68 2.71
CA PHE A 130 9.22 -13.07 4.10
C PHE A 130 8.05 -13.82 4.69
N THR A 131 6.81 -13.38 4.45
CA THR A 131 5.63 -14.15 4.83
C THR A 131 5.63 -15.48 4.09
N ARG A 132 5.95 -15.61 2.80
CA ARG A 132 6.01 -16.94 2.14
C ARG A 132 7.01 -17.93 2.76
N ASN A 133 8.21 -17.47 3.16
CA ASN A 133 9.20 -18.35 3.81
C ASN A 133 8.87 -18.63 5.28
N HIS A 134 8.34 -17.65 6.01
CA HIS A 134 7.84 -17.85 7.37
C HIS A 134 6.49 -18.55 7.41
N VAL A 135 5.71 -18.53 6.34
CA VAL A 135 4.49 -19.30 6.15
C VAL A 135 4.86 -20.76 5.93
N ILE A 136 6.03 -21.14 5.41
CA ILE A 136 6.45 -22.55 5.45
C ILE A 136 6.76 -23.00 6.89
N ILE A 137 7.41 -22.15 7.70
CA ILE A 137 7.68 -22.44 9.12
C ILE A 137 6.39 -22.42 9.93
N SER A 138 5.54 -21.42 9.74
CA SER A 138 4.23 -21.30 10.37
C SER A 138 3.25 -22.32 9.82
N ILE A 139 3.38 -22.82 8.58
CA ILE A 139 2.66 -23.99 8.04
C ILE A 139 3.24 -25.26 8.65
N LEU A 140 4.55 -25.40 8.88
CA LEU A 140 5.11 -26.57 9.57
C LEU A 140 4.66 -26.61 11.03
N LEU A 141 4.68 -25.47 11.71
CA LEU A 141 4.15 -25.27 13.06
C LEU A 141 2.62 -25.43 13.07
N ASP A 142 1.91 -24.96 12.05
CA ASP A 142 0.48 -25.21 11.88
C ASP A 142 0.20 -26.66 11.51
N GLN A 143 1.04 -27.37 10.76
CA GLN A 143 0.86 -28.78 10.43
C GLN A 143 1.16 -29.63 11.66
N LEU A 144 2.12 -29.22 12.50
CA LEU A 144 2.39 -29.81 13.80
C LEU A 144 1.23 -29.53 14.77
N TYR A 145 0.73 -28.29 14.81
CA TYR A 145 -0.48 -27.93 15.54
C TYR A 145 -1.72 -28.66 15.01
N ILE A 146 -1.87 -28.82 13.70
CA ILE A 146 -2.92 -29.59 13.04
C ILE A 146 -2.73 -31.08 13.29
N LEU A 147 -1.51 -31.60 13.47
CA LEU A 147 -1.23 -32.98 13.84
C LEU A 147 -1.61 -33.22 15.31
N LEU A 148 -1.28 -32.28 16.20
CA LEU A 148 -1.71 -32.25 17.60
C LEU A 148 -3.23 -32.08 17.72
N VAL A 149 -3.83 -31.24 16.87
CA VAL A 149 -5.28 -31.06 16.75
C VAL A 149 -5.93 -32.23 16.01
N ARG A 150 -5.21 -33.01 15.20
CA ARG A 150 -5.68 -34.28 14.58
C ARG A 150 -5.62 -35.41 15.58
N ALA A 151 -4.64 -35.44 16.47
CA ALA A 151 -4.67 -36.27 17.67
C ALA A 151 -5.85 -35.87 18.57
N SER A 152 -6.14 -34.56 18.69
CA SER A 152 -7.33 -34.04 19.40
C SER A 152 -8.64 -34.11 18.59
N LYS A 153 -8.61 -34.42 17.28
CA LYS A 153 -9.77 -34.57 16.37
C LYS A 153 -10.03 -36.03 16.00
N PHE A 154 -9.07 -36.94 16.21
CA PHE A 154 -9.36 -38.36 16.40
C PHE A 154 -10.38 -38.53 17.54
N LEU A 155 -10.26 -37.68 18.56
CA LEU A 155 -11.25 -37.47 19.62
C LEU A 155 -12.54 -36.71 19.20
N ARG A 156 -12.58 -36.08 18.03
CA ARG A 156 -13.77 -35.39 17.47
C ARG A 156 -14.32 -36.06 16.19
N ARG A 157 -13.92 -37.30 15.92
CA ARG A 157 -14.32 -38.08 14.73
C ARG A 157 -15.79 -38.49 14.68
N PHE A 158 -16.66 -37.94 15.53
CA PHE A 158 -18.09 -38.21 15.50
C PHE A 158 -18.93 -37.21 14.70
N PHE A 159 -18.43 -36.01 14.38
CA PHE A 159 -19.28 -35.01 13.69
C PHE A 159 -18.51 -34.28 12.56
N GLY A 160 -18.84 -34.63 11.31
CA GLY A 160 -18.36 -34.01 10.05
C GLY A 160 -18.95 -32.61 9.82
N LYS A 161 -18.81 -31.92 8.68
CA LYS A 161 -18.19 -32.13 7.35
C LYS A 161 -17.78 -30.73 6.83
N LYS A 162 -16.92 -30.68 5.80
CA LYS A 162 -16.36 -29.48 5.15
C LYS A 162 -17.38 -28.68 4.31
N LYS A 163 -17.12 -27.38 4.13
CA LYS A 163 -17.72 -26.49 3.10
C LYS A 163 -16.65 -25.78 2.25
N SER A 164 -17.09 -25.34 1.07
CA SER A 164 -16.33 -24.90 -0.10
C SER A 164 -15.57 -23.57 0.04
N LEU A 165 -14.54 -23.42 -0.80
CA LEU A 165 -13.74 -22.22 -0.99
C LEU A 165 -14.47 -21.25 -1.91
N SER A 166 -14.87 -20.08 -1.39
CA SER A 166 -15.13 -18.91 -2.22
C SER A 166 -14.29 -17.72 -1.74
N SER A 167 -13.93 -16.92 -2.73
CA SER A 167 -13.24 -15.64 -2.69
C SER A 167 -13.60 -14.77 -1.49
N LYS A 168 -12.59 -14.44 -0.67
CA LYS A 168 -12.75 -13.47 0.41
C LYS A 168 -11.45 -12.66 0.58
N LYS A 169 -11.41 -11.49 -0.06
CA LYS A 169 -10.51 -10.37 0.29
C LYS A 169 -10.74 -9.85 1.72
N HIS A 170 -11.73 -10.40 2.44
CA HIS A 170 -11.97 -10.18 3.88
C HIS A 170 -12.20 -11.51 4.60
N SER A 171 -11.43 -12.55 4.27
CA SER A 171 -11.41 -13.76 5.09
C SER A 171 -10.57 -13.51 6.33
N HIS A 172 -10.88 -14.19 7.44
CA HIS A 172 -9.99 -14.24 8.61
C HIS A 172 -8.54 -14.56 8.19
N LYS A 173 -8.38 -15.48 7.24
CA LYS A 173 -7.07 -15.83 6.69
C LYS A 173 -6.36 -14.67 6.00
N TYR A 174 -7.07 -13.81 5.28
CA TYR A 174 -6.48 -12.62 4.68
C TYR A 174 -6.10 -11.59 5.74
N ALA A 175 -6.95 -11.39 6.75
CA ALA A 175 -6.63 -10.52 7.88
C ALA A 175 -5.37 -10.99 8.63
N GLU A 176 -5.19 -12.29 8.82
CA GLU A 176 -3.95 -12.87 9.39
C GLU A 176 -2.70 -12.59 8.54
N ILE A 177 -2.83 -12.61 7.21
CA ILE A 177 -1.73 -12.24 6.31
C ILE A 177 -1.39 -10.75 6.45
N VAL A 178 -2.41 -9.88 6.45
CA VAL A 178 -2.23 -8.42 6.64
C VAL A 178 -1.56 -8.14 7.98
N GLU A 179 -2.00 -8.79 9.05
CA GLU A 179 -1.38 -8.73 10.39
C GLU A 179 0.10 -9.14 10.36
N GLY A 180 0.43 -10.25 9.69
CA GLY A 180 1.81 -10.71 9.53
C GLY A 180 2.69 -9.72 8.76
N ILE A 181 2.19 -9.17 7.65
CA ILE A 181 2.87 -8.13 6.86
C ILE A 181 3.08 -6.88 7.72
N ARG A 182 2.05 -6.43 8.44
CA ARG A 182 2.11 -5.28 9.35
C ARG A 182 3.18 -5.46 10.42
N ALA A 183 3.24 -6.63 11.05
CA ALA A 183 4.24 -6.93 12.07
C ALA A 183 5.67 -6.89 11.52
N LEU A 184 5.91 -7.46 10.34
CA LEU A 184 7.22 -7.42 9.66
C LEU A 184 7.61 -5.99 9.28
N ALA A 185 6.67 -5.21 8.75
CA ALA A 185 6.89 -3.82 8.37
C ALA A 185 7.29 -2.95 9.58
N LEU A 186 6.58 -3.11 10.70
CA LEU A 186 6.91 -2.44 11.97
C LEU A 186 8.28 -2.88 12.51
N ALA A 187 8.60 -4.18 12.46
CA ALA A 187 9.90 -4.68 12.88
C ALA A 187 11.04 -4.11 12.01
N TYR A 188 10.82 -3.97 10.70
CA TYR A 188 11.78 -3.37 9.77
C TYR A 188 11.98 -1.87 10.03
N ALA A 189 10.91 -1.12 10.31
CA ALA A 189 11.01 0.28 10.72
C ALA A 189 11.81 0.42 12.03
N ARG A 190 11.52 -0.44 13.02
CA ARG A 190 12.22 -0.46 14.31
C ARG A 190 13.72 -0.72 14.14
N SER A 191 14.11 -1.73 13.36
CA SER A 191 15.52 -2.08 13.15
C SER A 191 16.32 -0.95 12.50
N ARG A 192 15.64 -0.10 11.73
CA ARG A 192 16.21 1.10 11.10
C ARG A 192 16.12 2.37 11.96
N LYS A 193 15.64 2.26 13.21
CA LYS A 193 15.45 3.39 14.14
C LYS A 193 14.57 4.50 13.53
N LEU A 194 13.45 4.08 12.93
CA LEU A 194 12.41 4.95 12.37
C LEU A 194 11.19 4.94 13.27
N ASP A 195 10.33 5.95 13.15
CA ASP A 195 9.13 6.15 13.97
C ASP A 195 7.88 5.48 13.36
N GLY A 196 8.01 4.95 12.15
CA GLY A 196 6.94 4.20 11.52
C GLY A 196 7.18 3.87 10.05
N VAL A 197 6.17 3.24 9.45
CA VAL A 197 6.14 2.81 8.06
C VAL A 197 4.78 3.10 7.43
N VAL A 198 4.80 3.57 6.19
CA VAL A 198 3.63 3.80 5.34
C VAL A 198 3.77 2.94 4.09
N MET A 199 2.75 2.17 3.73
CA MET A 199 2.81 1.26 2.58
C MET A 199 1.47 1.15 1.83
N GLY A 200 1.46 0.41 0.72
CA GLY A 200 0.28 0.04 -0.06
C GLY A 200 0.10 -1.49 -0.06
N HIS A 201 -0.02 -2.10 -1.24
CA HIS A 201 0.11 -3.53 -1.54
C HIS A 201 -0.98 -4.46 -1.00
N THR A 202 -1.42 -4.31 0.25
CA THR A 202 -2.44 -5.17 0.85
C THR A 202 -3.87 -4.68 0.58
N HIS A 203 -4.03 -3.49 0.01
CA HIS A 203 -5.32 -2.82 -0.20
C HIS A 203 -6.17 -2.72 1.09
N TRP A 204 -5.53 -2.79 2.25
CA TRP A 204 -6.20 -2.80 3.55
C TRP A 204 -5.91 -1.48 4.25
N PRO A 205 -6.70 -0.42 4.00
CA PRO A 205 -6.45 0.90 4.56
C PRO A 205 -6.56 0.83 6.09
N GLU A 206 -5.46 1.16 6.76
CA GLU A 206 -5.36 1.04 8.22
C GLU A 206 -4.33 2.04 8.76
N LEU A 207 -4.57 2.54 9.97
CA LEU A 207 -3.61 3.32 10.74
C LEU A 207 -3.56 2.74 12.15
N VAL A 208 -2.41 2.21 12.53
CA VAL A 208 -2.18 1.60 13.85
C VAL A 208 -0.94 2.21 14.47
N GLN A 209 -1.02 2.54 15.76
CA GLN A 209 0.16 2.80 16.56
C GLN A 209 0.37 1.62 17.51
N ASN A 210 1.57 1.04 17.50
CA ASN A 210 1.89 -0.04 18.43
C ASN A 210 2.21 0.52 19.83
N PRO A 211 2.28 -0.34 20.86
CA PRO A 211 2.61 0.11 22.23
C PRO A 211 3.99 0.78 22.38
N ASP A 212 4.93 0.50 21.47
CA ASP A 212 6.25 1.13 21.44
C ASP A 212 6.24 2.51 20.75
N GLY A 213 5.06 2.98 20.33
CA GLY A 213 4.86 4.27 19.68
C GLY A 213 5.10 4.28 18.16
N LEU A 214 5.49 3.16 17.55
CA LEU A 214 5.70 3.05 16.10
C LEU A 214 4.38 3.11 15.34
N VAL A 215 4.36 3.90 14.27
CA VAL A 215 3.19 4.05 13.40
C VAL A 215 3.28 3.08 12.22
N TYR A 216 2.20 2.35 11.97
CA TYR A 216 1.95 1.65 10.72
C TYR A 216 0.77 2.31 10.03
N ALA A 217 0.94 2.67 8.76
CA ALA A 217 -0.15 3.14 7.93
C ALA A 217 -0.18 2.42 6.58
N ASN A 218 -1.36 2.08 6.11
CA ASN A 218 -1.57 1.57 4.77
C ASN A 218 -2.47 2.54 4.00
N ALA A 219 -2.04 2.96 2.82
CA ALA A 219 -2.76 3.93 2.00
C ALA A 219 -4.00 3.35 1.34
N GLY A 220 -4.21 2.03 1.40
CA GLY A 220 -5.32 1.35 0.75
C GLY A 220 -5.12 1.31 -0.75
N ASP A 221 -6.13 1.71 -1.51
CA ASP A 221 -6.17 1.52 -2.96
C ASP A 221 -7.18 2.46 -3.64
N TRP A 222 -7.09 2.58 -4.96
CA TRP A 222 -8.05 3.34 -5.78
C TRP A 222 -9.01 2.43 -6.57
N LEU A 223 -9.39 1.29 -5.98
CA LEU A 223 -10.37 0.33 -6.52
C LEU A 223 -11.63 0.30 -5.64
N ASP A 224 -11.45 0.10 -4.34
CA ASP A 224 -12.50 -0.09 -3.35
C ASP A 224 -12.50 1.07 -2.35
N SER A 225 -11.40 1.26 -1.63
CA SER A 225 -11.30 2.18 -0.49
C SER A 225 -11.23 3.66 -0.87
N CYS A 226 -10.50 3.99 -1.94
CA CYS A 226 -10.17 5.37 -2.35
C CYS A 226 -9.59 6.19 -1.18
N SER A 227 -8.65 5.61 -0.46
CA SER A 227 -7.98 6.25 0.67
C SER A 227 -6.61 6.81 0.31
N TYR A 228 -6.09 7.63 1.23
CA TYR A 228 -4.76 8.18 1.16
C TYR A 228 -4.25 8.46 2.57
N VAL A 229 -2.94 8.43 2.75
CA VAL A 229 -2.30 8.77 4.01
C VAL A 229 -1.70 10.17 3.93
N VAL A 230 -1.91 10.98 4.96
CA VAL A 230 -1.28 12.28 5.13
C VAL A 230 -0.24 12.18 6.24
N VAL A 231 1.00 12.54 5.93
CA VAL A 231 2.13 12.57 6.87
C VAL A 231 2.54 14.03 7.09
N GLY A 232 1.97 14.63 8.15
CA GLY A 232 2.25 15.98 8.63
C GLY A 232 2.89 15.94 10.03
N GLU A 233 2.41 16.79 10.95
CA GLU A 233 2.73 16.67 12.39
C GLU A 233 2.33 15.29 12.92
N ASP A 234 1.12 14.87 12.56
CA ASP A 234 0.59 13.52 12.77
C ASP A 234 0.42 12.78 11.45
N VAL A 235 0.38 11.44 11.55
CA VAL A 235 -0.01 10.56 10.45
C VAL A 235 -1.52 10.36 10.51
N ARG A 236 -2.20 10.62 9.39
CA ARG A 236 -3.65 10.46 9.26
C ARG A 236 -3.97 9.56 8.06
N LEU A 237 -4.99 8.73 8.22
CA LEU A 237 -5.60 7.98 7.11
C LEU A 237 -6.91 8.65 6.76
N GLU A 238 -7.05 9.07 5.51
CA GLU A 238 -8.22 9.78 5.00
C GLU A 238 -8.85 9.02 3.84
N TYR A 239 -10.15 9.23 3.65
CA TYR A 239 -10.93 8.60 2.58
C TYR A 239 -11.49 9.66 1.66
N PHE A 240 -11.22 9.53 0.36
CA PHE A 240 -11.82 10.36 -0.66
C PHE A 240 -13.22 9.83 -0.96
N LYS A 241 -14.24 10.67 -0.80
CA LYS A 241 -15.66 10.32 -1.03
C LYS A 241 -16.09 10.72 -2.43
#